data_AF-A0AAQ3TR44-F1
#
_entry.id   AF-A0AAQ3TR44-F1
#
_cell.length_a   1.000
_cell.length_b   1.000
_cell.length_c   1.000
_cell.angle_alpha   90.00
_cell.angle_beta   90.00
_cell.angle_gamma   90.00
#
_symmetry.space_group_name_H-M   'P 1'
#
loop_
_entity.id
_entity.type
_entity.pdbx_description
1 polymer ?
#
loop_
_entity_poly.entity_id
_entity_poly.type
_entity_poly.pdbx_seq_one_letter_code
_entity_poly.pdbx_strand_id
1 'polypeptide(L)'
;MSFGLTNAPAYFMNLMNKVFMEYLDKFVVVFIDDILIYSKTEEEHEEHLSFAKPRDHKLYAKLSKCEFWLDQVPFLGHIVSKGGIMVDLGKIGGVMDWKVPKVVKEVRGFLGLADITKIAKPMTSLLEKGIPFNWTKERQAAFDELKKRLTTAPVLTLPDLTKSFTVYCDASKEGLGCVLMREGKVIAYASRRLRKHEVNYPTHDLELANVVHAQEDLEALFVRE
;
A
#
# COMPACT_ATOMS: atom_id res chain seq x y z
N MET A 1 25.99 10.15 7.07
CA MET A 1 25.53 10.95 5.91
C MET A 1 24.96 12.26 6.42
N SER A 2 25.21 13.38 5.73
CA SER A 2 24.57 14.65 6.07
C SER A 2 23.11 14.67 5.59
N PHE A 3 22.23 15.28 6.39
CA PHE A 3 20.84 15.47 6.01
C PHE A 3 20.71 16.42 4.81
N GLY A 4 19.74 16.18 3.92
CA GLY A 4 19.42 17.06 2.79
C GLY A 4 20.06 16.68 1.45
N LEU A 5 20.92 15.66 1.39
CA LEU A 5 21.44 15.12 0.13
C LEU A 5 20.37 14.25 -0.56
N THR A 6 20.05 14.58 -1.81
CA THR A 6 19.00 13.90 -2.61
C THR A 6 19.18 12.38 -2.70
N ASN A 7 20.43 11.91 -2.78
CA ASN A 7 20.75 10.48 -2.93
C ASN A 7 21.06 9.77 -1.61
N ALA A 8 21.07 10.48 -0.47
CA ALA A 8 21.39 9.86 0.82
C ALA A 8 20.42 8.72 1.20
N PRO A 9 19.09 8.84 1.03
CA PRO A 9 18.17 7.74 1.34
C PRO A 9 18.41 6.50 0.47
N ALA A 10 18.65 6.69 -0.83
CA ALA A 10 18.90 5.59 -1.76
C ALA A 10 20.21 4.86 -1.43
N TYR A 11 21.27 5.60 -1.10
CA TYR A 11 22.54 5.02 -0.68
C TYR A 11 22.42 4.28 0.66
N PHE A 12 21.69 4.85 1.62
CA PHE A 12 21.44 4.22 2.91
C PHE A 12 20.63 2.92 2.76
N MET A 13 19.57 2.95 1.96
CA MET A 13 18.77 1.76 1.65
C MET A 13 19.61 0.66 1.01
N ASN A 14 20.52 1.00 0.08
CA ASN A 14 21.44 0.01 -0.51
C ASN A 14 22.40 -0.59 0.53
N LEU A 15 22.93 0.23 1.44
CA LEU A 15 23.76 -0.26 2.56
C LEU A 15 22.95 -1.22 3.44
N MET A 16 21.76 -0.81 3.86
CA MET A 16 20.89 -1.63 4.70
C MET A 16 20.51 -2.95 4.02
N ASN A 17 20.17 -2.90 2.73
CA ASN A 17 19.85 -4.10 1.97
C ASN A 17 21.04 -5.06 1.87
N LYS A 18 22.28 -4.55 1.80
CA LYS A 18 23.48 -5.40 1.82
C LYS A 18 23.74 -6.02 3.19
N VAL A 19 23.52 -5.26 4.26
CA VAL A 19 23.72 -5.74 5.64
C VAL A 19 22.71 -6.82 6.01
N PHE A 20 21.45 -6.62 5.63
CA PHE A 20 20.35 -7.52 5.98
C PHE A 20 20.01 -8.52 4.87
N MET A 21 20.77 -8.54 3.76
CA MET A 21 20.44 -9.31 2.55
C MET A 21 20.04 -10.76 2.83
N GLU A 22 20.74 -11.41 3.76
CA GLU A 22 20.51 -12.81 4.12
C GLU A 22 19.17 -13.02 4.84
N TYR A 23 18.64 -11.98 5.49
CA TYR A 23 17.48 -11.99 6.37
C TYR A 23 16.27 -11.23 5.81
N LEU A 24 16.47 -10.45 4.74
CA LEU A 24 15.43 -9.70 4.05
C LEU A 24 14.30 -10.64 3.61
N ASP A 25 13.06 -10.21 3.85
CA ASP A 25 11.82 -10.90 3.49
C ASP A 25 11.65 -12.31 4.12
N LYS A 26 12.62 -12.78 4.93
CA LYS A 26 12.49 -13.98 5.78
C LYS A 26 11.90 -13.62 7.13
N PHE A 27 12.57 -12.71 7.85
CA PHE A 27 12.15 -12.21 9.16
C PHE A 27 12.49 -10.73 9.39
N VAL A 28 13.14 -10.07 8.41
CA VAL A 28 13.50 -8.65 8.46
C VAL A 28 12.90 -7.93 7.25
N VAL A 29 12.25 -6.79 7.48
CA VAL A 29 11.88 -5.82 6.45
C VAL A 29 12.57 -4.50 6.78
N VAL A 30 13.25 -3.93 5.79
CA VAL A 30 13.94 -2.65 5.96
C VAL A 30 13.37 -1.60 5.02
N PHE A 31 13.10 -0.41 5.54
CA PHE A 31 12.74 0.75 4.74
C PHE A 31 13.48 1.99 5.23
N ILE A 32 14.51 2.39 4.48
CA ILE A 32 15.41 3.50 4.83
C ILE A 32 15.97 3.30 6.25
N ASP A 33 15.44 4.01 7.24
CA ASP A 33 15.91 4.02 8.63
C ASP A 33 15.11 3.07 9.54
N ASP A 34 13.96 2.58 9.08
CA ASP A 34 13.06 1.74 9.87
C ASP A 34 13.29 0.26 9.57
N ILE A 35 13.50 -0.53 10.63
CA ILE A 35 13.73 -1.98 10.56
C ILE A 35 12.59 -2.66 11.31
N LEU A 36 11.85 -3.52 10.62
CA LEU A 36 10.84 -4.38 11.20
C LEU A 36 11.38 -5.82 11.29
N ILE A 37 11.34 -6.40 12.48
CA ILE A 37 11.70 -7.80 12.72
C ILE A 37 10.44 -8.52 13.17
N TYR A 38 10.08 -9.61 12.50
CA TYR A 38 8.87 -10.39 12.80
C TYR A 38 9.21 -11.87 12.93
N SER A 39 8.44 -12.60 13.74
CA SER A 39 8.71 -14.01 14.08
C SER A 39 7.41 -14.71 14.47
N LYS A 40 7.38 -16.04 14.44
CA LYS A 40 6.16 -16.79 14.77
C LYS A 40 6.07 -17.12 16.26
N THR A 41 7.21 -17.34 16.91
CA THR A 41 7.32 -17.63 18.33
C THR A 41 8.25 -16.64 19.03
N GLU A 42 8.14 -16.55 20.35
CA GLU A 42 9.02 -15.70 21.16
C GLU A 42 10.49 -16.18 21.12
N GLU A 43 10.67 -17.50 21.12
CA GLU A 43 11.99 -18.16 21.04
C GLU A 43 12.69 -17.81 19.71
N GLU A 44 11.99 -17.96 18.58
CA GLU A 44 12.49 -17.52 17.27
C GLU A 44 12.78 -16.02 17.25
N HIS A 45 11.96 -15.20 17.92
CA HIS A 45 12.15 -13.76 17.96
C HIS A 45 13.43 -13.35 18.68
N GLU A 46 13.78 -14.03 19.78
CA GLU A 46 15.03 -13.82 20.48
C GLU A 46 16.24 -14.12 19.58
N GLU A 47 16.19 -15.24 18.85
CA GLU A 47 17.22 -15.60 17.88
C GLU A 47 17.32 -14.57 16.74
N HIS A 48 16.20 -14.18 16.13
CA HIS A 48 16.15 -13.18 15.07
C HIS A 48 16.68 -11.81 15.52
N LEU A 49 16.33 -11.36 16.73
CA LEU A 49 16.89 -10.14 17.33
C LEU A 49 18.41 -10.25 17.54
N SER A 50 18.93 -11.46 17.77
CA SER A 50 20.36 -11.69 17.91
C SER A 50 21.10 -11.59 16.57
N PHE A 51 20.52 -12.15 15.49
CA PHE A 51 21.09 -12.13 14.14
C PHE A 51 20.97 -10.76 13.46
N ALA A 52 19.90 -10.03 13.73
CA ALA A 52 19.66 -8.71 13.17
C ALA A 52 20.49 -7.58 13.83
N LYS A 53 21.51 -7.92 14.65
CA LYS A 53 22.33 -6.93 15.34
C LYS A 53 23.22 -6.15 14.35
N PRO A 54 23.02 -4.84 14.18
CA PRO A 54 23.78 -4.05 13.21
C PRO A 54 25.24 -3.75 13.61
N ARG A 55 25.73 -4.33 14.71
CA ARG A 55 26.97 -3.94 15.39
C ARG A 55 28.21 -4.18 14.54
N ASP A 56 28.23 -5.24 13.75
CA ASP A 56 29.37 -5.58 12.89
C ASP A 56 29.58 -4.55 11.77
N HIS A 57 28.53 -3.80 11.43
CA HIS A 57 28.53 -2.77 10.40
C HIS A 57 28.60 -1.34 10.96
N LYS A 58 28.88 -1.17 12.26
CA LYS A 58 28.90 0.13 12.97
C LYS A 58 27.60 0.94 12.82
N LEU A 59 26.49 0.25 12.66
CA LEU A 59 25.16 0.84 12.67
C LEU A 59 24.63 0.81 14.10
N TYR A 60 24.04 1.92 14.54
CA TYR A 60 23.55 2.08 15.91
C TYR A 60 22.07 2.44 15.88
N ALA A 61 21.24 1.55 16.43
CA ALA A 61 19.84 1.83 16.66
C ALA A 61 19.68 2.78 17.85
N LYS A 62 18.81 3.78 17.72
CA LYS A 62 18.48 4.67 18.83
C LYS A 62 17.44 3.97 19.71
N LEU A 63 17.88 3.40 20.84
CA LEU A 63 17.02 2.63 21.76
C LEU A 63 15.74 3.37 22.17
N SER A 64 15.77 4.70 22.31
CA SER A 64 14.58 5.49 22.66
C SER A 64 13.49 5.52 21.57
N LYS A 65 13.77 5.01 20.37
CA LYS A 65 12.86 4.88 19.23
C LYS A 65 12.60 3.42 18.87
N CYS A 66 13.21 2.48 19.59
CA CYS A 66 13.02 1.06 19.34
C CYS A 66 11.91 0.55 20.25
N GLU A 67 11.00 -0.22 19.66
CA GLU A 67 9.97 -0.94 20.37
C GLU A 67 10.23 -2.44 20.17
N PHE A 68 10.07 -3.23 21.22
CA PHE A 68 10.38 -4.67 21.22
C PHE A 68 9.21 -5.45 21.81
N TRP A 69 9.06 -6.70 21.39
CA TRP A 69 8.06 -7.64 21.94
C TRP A 69 6.62 -7.11 21.87
N LEU A 70 6.26 -6.53 20.72
CA LEU A 70 4.91 -6.04 20.47
C LEU A 70 4.12 -7.00 19.58
N ASP A 71 2.88 -7.28 19.95
CA ASP A 71 1.92 -8.03 19.12
C ASP A 71 1.44 -7.24 17.90
N GLN A 72 1.54 -5.91 17.96
CA GLN A 72 1.15 -4.99 16.90
C GLN A 72 2.13 -3.82 16.87
N VAL A 73 2.60 -3.45 15.67
CA VAL A 73 3.57 -2.35 15.53
C VAL A 73 3.17 -1.41 14.38
N PRO A 74 3.25 -0.08 14.59
CA PRO A 74 3.10 0.87 13.51
C PRO A 74 4.36 0.84 12.62
N PHE A 75 4.19 0.49 11.34
CA PHE A 75 5.27 0.44 10.34
C PHE A 75 4.79 1.06 9.03
N LEU A 76 5.53 2.05 8.51
CA LEU A 76 5.23 2.76 7.26
C LEU A 76 3.82 3.36 7.13
N GLY A 77 3.14 3.63 8.26
CA GLY A 77 1.76 4.13 8.27
C GLY A 77 0.68 3.06 8.26
N HIS A 78 1.07 1.81 8.45
CA HIS A 78 0.19 0.69 8.68
C HIS A 78 0.44 0.12 10.07
N ILE A 79 -0.56 -0.51 10.66
CA ILE A 79 -0.40 -1.34 11.86
C ILE A 79 -0.25 -2.77 11.38
N VAL A 80 0.94 -3.34 11.61
CA VAL A 80 1.23 -4.74 11.33
C VAL A 80 0.90 -5.56 12.57
N SER A 81 0.03 -6.55 12.42
CA SER A 81 -0.43 -7.42 13.52
C SER A 81 -0.45 -8.88 13.08
N LYS A 82 -0.64 -9.80 14.04
CA LYS A 82 -0.92 -11.22 13.76
C LYS A 82 -2.12 -11.44 12.83
N GLY A 83 -3.11 -10.55 12.87
CA GLY A 83 -4.33 -10.64 12.06
C GLY A 83 -4.18 -10.12 10.63
N GLY A 84 -3.11 -9.37 10.34
CA GLY A 84 -2.89 -8.71 9.06
C GLY A 84 -2.40 -7.27 9.19
N ILE A 85 -2.42 -6.57 8.06
CA ILE A 85 -2.03 -5.18 7.91
C ILE A 85 -3.29 -4.31 7.96
N MET A 86 -3.29 -3.35 8.87
CA MET A 86 -4.35 -2.36 9.05
C MET A 86 -3.80 -0.98 8.71
N VAL A 87 -4.66 -0.04 8.34
CA VAL A 87 -4.23 1.36 8.25
C VAL A 87 -4.09 1.93 9.66
N ASP A 88 -3.02 2.68 9.92
CA ASP A 88 -2.82 3.32 11.22
C ASP A 88 -3.94 4.34 11.52
N LEU A 89 -4.68 4.10 12.61
CA LEU A 89 -5.77 4.97 13.09
C LEU A 89 -5.29 6.40 13.37
N GLY A 90 -4.03 6.60 13.74
CA GLY A 90 -3.42 7.93 13.91
C GLY A 90 -3.33 8.71 12.60
N LYS A 91 -3.14 8.02 11.46
CA LYS A 91 -3.19 8.62 10.12
C LYS A 91 -4.62 8.76 9.59
N ILE A 92 -5.54 7.90 10.03
CA ILE A 92 -6.97 7.99 9.70
C ILE A 92 -7.58 9.32 10.18
N GLY A 93 -7.19 9.82 11.36
CA GLY A 93 -7.60 11.14 11.82
C GLY A 93 -7.26 12.26 10.83
N GLY A 94 -6.02 12.27 10.30
CA GLY A 94 -5.60 13.23 9.28
C GLY A 94 -6.38 13.13 7.97
N VAL A 95 -6.83 11.93 7.59
CA VAL A 95 -7.72 11.73 6.44
C VAL A 95 -9.14 12.22 6.76
N MET A 96 -9.70 11.92 7.94
CA MET A 96 -11.03 12.38 8.34
C MET A 96 -11.13 13.90 8.46
N ASP A 97 -10.08 14.54 8.97
CA ASP A 97 -10.02 15.99 9.14
C ASP A 97 -9.58 16.72 7.86
N TRP A 98 -9.35 15.97 6.77
CA TRP A 98 -8.92 16.55 5.51
C TRP A 98 -9.94 17.56 4.99
N LYS A 99 -9.51 18.82 4.85
CA LYS A 99 -10.35 19.93 4.37
C LYS A 99 -10.65 19.75 2.89
N VAL A 100 -11.84 20.17 2.48
CA VAL A 100 -12.26 20.14 1.08
C VAL A 100 -11.19 20.85 0.21
N PRO A 101 -10.59 20.15 -0.77
CA PRO A 101 -9.60 20.72 -1.66
C PRO A 101 -10.11 21.97 -2.37
N LYS A 102 -9.29 23.03 -2.43
CA LYS A 102 -9.60 24.27 -3.12
C LYS A 102 -8.79 24.46 -4.40
N VAL A 103 -7.72 23.68 -4.57
CA VAL A 103 -6.84 23.75 -5.73
C VAL A 103 -6.52 22.36 -6.28
N VAL A 104 -6.20 22.31 -7.58
CA VAL A 104 -5.85 21.06 -8.30
C VAL A 104 -4.69 20.31 -7.64
N LYS A 105 -3.72 21.04 -7.05
CA LYS A 105 -2.58 20.44 -6.35
C LYS A 105 -3.00 19.62 -5.13
N GLU A 106 -3.99 20.10 -4.36
CA GLU A 106 -4.53 19.40 -3.19
C GLU A 106 -5.34 18.18 -3.62
N VAL A 107 -6.12 18.28 -4.71
CA VAL A 107 -6.83 17.13 -5.29
C VAL A 107 -5.85 16.05 -5.72
N ARG A 108 -4.74 16.43 -6.36
CA ARG A 108 -3.69 15.48 -6.75
C ARG A 108 -3.05 14.79 -5.54
N GLY A 109 -2.76 15.56 -4.48
CA GLY A 109 -2.22 15.01 -3.24
C GLY A 109 -3.17 14.01 -2.58
N PHE A 110 -4.47 14.32 -2.54
CA PHE A 110 -5.48 13.42 -2.00
C PHE A 110 -5.68 12.15 -2.84
N LEU A 111 -5.79 12.29 -4.16
CA LEU A 111 -5.95 11.15 -5.07
C LEU A 111 -4.72 10.24 -5.10
N GLY A 112 -3.53 10.76 -4.81
CA GLY A 112 -2.33 9.94 -4.63
C GLY A 112 -2.39 8.99 -3.43
N LEU A 113 -3.31 9.20 -2.49
CA LEU A 113 -3.53 8.34 -1.32
C LEU A 113 -4.72 7.39 -1.48
N ALA A 114 -5.67 7.72 -2.36
CA ALA A 114 -6.92 6.99 -2.55
C ALA A 114 -7.32 6.90 -4.02
N ASP A 115 -6.66 6.00 -4.76
CA ASP A 115 -7.07 5.71 -6.12
C ASP A 115 -8.08 4.56 -6.16
N ILE A 116 -9.32 4.85 -5.71
CA ILE A 116 -10.45 3.97 -5.99
C ILE A 116 -11.11 4.47 -7.28
N THR A 117 -10.70 3.87 -8.39
CA THR A 117 -10.94 4.35 -9.76
C THR A 117 -12.37 4.76 -10.10
N LYS A 118 -13.38 3.98 -9.66
CA LYS A 118 -14.81 4.28 -9.89
C LYS A 118 -15.27 5.53 -9.11
N ILE A 119 -14.93 5.63 -7.83
CA ILE A 119 -15.39 6.70 -6.94
C ILE A 119 -14.62 8.00 -7.21
N ALA A 120 -13.32 7.90 -7.55
CA ALA A 120 -12.46 9.03 -7.85
C ALA A 120 -12.76 9.71 -9.20
N LYS A 121 -13.69 9.21 -10.02
CA LYS A 121 -14.00 9.74 -11.38
C LYS A 121 -14.32 11.23 -11.40
N PRO A 122 -15.24 11.75 -10.58
CA PRO A 122 -15.54 13.18 -10.55
C PRO A 122 -14.33 14.02 -10.14
N MET A 123 -13.44 13.49 -9.30
CA MET A 123 -12.26 14.20 -8.80
C MET A 123 -11.09 14.17 -9.79
N THR A 124 -10.80 13.04 -10.41
CA THR A 124 -9.73 12.92 -11.44
C THR A 124 -9.96 13.80 -12.66
N SER A 125 -11.22 14.09 -13.02
CA SER A 125 -11.52 15.04 -14.10
C SER A 125 -10.97 16.44 -13.82
N LEU A 126 -10.80 16.84 -12.54
CA LEU A 126 -10.17 18.12 -12.18
C LEU A 126 -8.68 18.17 -12.50
N LEU A 127 -8.03 17.02 -12.76
CA LEU A 127 -6.62 16.95 -13.10
C LEU A 127 -6.36 17.13 -14.60
N GLU A 128 -7.39 17.11 -15.44
CA GLU A 128 -7.27 17.26 -16.88
C GLU A 128 -6.93 18.69 -17.29
N LYS A 129 -6.13 18.85 -18.34
CA LYS A 129 -5.70 20.16 -18.82
C LYS A 129 -6.90 20.92 -19.41
N GLY A 130 -7.07 22.18 -18.98
CA GLY A 130 -8.10 23.08 -19.52
C GLY A 130 -9.46 23.01 -18.82
N ILE A 131 -9.61 22.17 -17.77
CA ILE A 131 -10.84 22.11 -16.99
C ILE A 131 -10.79 23.15 -15.85
N PRO A 132 -11.77 24.06 -15.74
CA PRO A 132 -11.83 25.01 -14.63
C PRO A 132 -12.13 24.26 -13.33
N PHE A 133 -11.49 24.70 -12.25
CA PHE A 133 -11.72 24.14 -10.92
C PHE A 133 -13.11 24.53 -10.43
N ASN A 134 -14.05 23.58 -10.42
CA ASN A 134 -15.41 23.78 -9.93
C ASN A 134 -15.76 22.68 -8.93
N TRP A 135 -16.03 23.01 -7.67
CA TRP A 135 -16.37 21.99 -6.68
C TRP A 135 -17.88 21.73 -6.67
N THR A 136 -18.31 20.66 -7.34
CA THR A 136 -19.73 20.29 -7.46
C THR A 136 -20.17 19.36 -6.32
N LYS A 137 -21.49 19.21 -6.13
CA LYS A 137 -22.05 18.25 -5.16
C LYS A 137 -21.60 16.81 -5.42
N GLU A 138 -21.46 16.41 -6.69
CA GLU A 138 -20.95 15.09 -7.08
C GLU A 138 -19.48 14.88 -6.65
N ARG A 139 -18.65 15.92 -6.77
CA ARG A 139 -17.24 15.89 -6.33
C ARG A 139 -17.13 15.83 -4.81
N GLN A 140 -18.01 16.53 -4.09
CA GLN A 140 -18.11 16.43 -2.64
C GLN A 140 -18.53 15.03 -2.20
N ALA A 141 -19.57 14.45 -2.83
CA ALA A 141 -20.03 13.10 -2.52
C ALA A 141 -18.93 12.05 -2.78
N ALA A 142 -18.18 12.17 -3.88
CA ALA A 142 -17.03 11.33 -4.17
C ALA A 142 -15.93 11.48 -3.11
N PHE A 143 -15.63 12.72 -2.69
CA PHE A 143 -14.64 12.99 -1.64
C PHE A 143 -15.02 12.36 -0.31
N ASP A 144 -16.27 12.52 0.12
CA ASP A 144 -16.76 11.97 1.40
C ASP A 144 -16.82 10.44 1.37
N GLU A 145 -17.23 9.83 0.26
CA GLU A 145 -17.22 8.37 0.10
C GLU A 145 -15.78 7.82 0.09
N LEU A 146 -14.82 8.50 -0.54
CA LEU A 146 -13.40 8.10 -0.49
C LEU A 146 -12.85 8.15 0.92
N LYS A 147 -13.15 9.22 1.69
CA LYS A 147 -12.76 9.31 3.10
C LYS A 147 -13.34 8.15 3.90
N LYS A 148 -14.63 7.88 3.73
CA LYS A 148 -15.31 6.76 4.38
C LYS A 148 -14.62 5.44 4.06
N ARG A 149 -14.39 5.13 2.79
CA ARG A 149 -13.73 3.88 2.34
C ARG A 149 -12.32 3.72 2.89
N LEU A 150 -11.54 4.81 2.94
CA LEU A 150 -10.21 4.80 3.53
C LEU A 150 -10.24 4.52 5.03
N THR A 151 -11.25 5.05 5.74
CA THR A 151 -11.39 4.87 7.19
C THR A 151 -11.99 3.52 7.59
N THR A 152 -12.83 2.94 6.73
CA THR A 152 -13.45 1.63 6.95
C THR A 152 -12.74 0.52 6.18
N ALA A 153 -11.52 0.77 5.69
CA ALA A 153 -10.76 -0.20 4.90
C ALA A 153 -10.60 -1.50 5.70
N PRO A 154 -10.95 -2.66 5.12
CA PRO A 154 -10.85 -3.93 5.82
C PRO A 154 -9.39 -4.26 6.11
N VAL A 155 -9.18 -5.08 7.15
CA VAL A 155 -7.86 -5.64 7.46
C VAL A 155 -7.39 -6.48 6.28
N LEU A 156 -6.27 -6.09 5.67
CA LEU A 156 -5.65 -6.87 4.61
C LEU A 156 -4.86 -8.00 5.26
N THR A 157 -5.13 -9.23 4.84
CA THR A 157 -4.39 -10.38 5.36
C THR A 157 -3.09 -10.54 4.58
N LEU A 158 -1.99 -10.86 5.28
CA LEU A 158 -0.72 -11.16 4.63
C LEU A 158 -0.85 -12.37 3.68
N PRO A 159 -0.29 -12.29 2.45
CA PRO A 159 -0.22 -13.44 1.57
C PRO A 159 0.63 -14.54 2.21
N ASP A 160 0.21 -15.78 1.98
CA ASP A 160 0.84 -17.02 2.46
C ASP A 160 0.98 -17.87 1.22
N LEU A 161 2.20 -17.91 0.69
CA LEU A 161 2.54 -18.51 -0.59
C LEU A 161 2.34 -20.03 -0.60
N THR A 162 2.16 -20.65 0.56
CA THR A 162 1.91 -22.10 0.68
C THR A 162 0.48 -22.50 0.33
N LYS A 163 -0.44 -21.53 0.27
CA LYS A 163 -1.88 -21.77 0.04
C LYS A 163 -2.33 -21.26 -1.31
N SER A 164 -3.39 -21.85 -1.84
CA SER A 164 -4.06 -21.36 -3.05
C SER A 164 -4.79 -20.05 -2.80
N PHE A 165 -4.80 -19.19 -3.82
CA PHE A 165 -5.51 -17.92 -3.82
C PHE A 165 -6.67 -17.95 -4.82
N THR A 166 -7.71 -17.16 -4.55
CA THR A 166 -8.83 -16.96 -5.47
C THR A 166 -8.86 -15.50 -5.89
N VAL A 167 -8.86 -15.26 -7.21
CA VAL A 167 -9.02 -13.91 -7.78
C VAL A 167 -10.44 -13.76 -8.29
N TYR A 168 -11.14 -12.73 -7.83
CA TYR A 168 -12.44 -12.33 -8.36
C TYR A 168 -12.25 -11.12 -9.26
N CYS A 169 -12.66 -11.23 -10.52
CA CYS A 169 -12.57 -10.16 -11.51
C CYS A 169 -13.99 -9.67 -11.89
N ASP A 170 -14.15 -8.36 -11.98
CA ASP A 170 -15.34 -7.68 -12.52
C ASP A 170 -14.90 -6.57 -13.49
N ALA A 171 -15.32 -6.66 -14.75
CA ALA A 171 -15.06 -5.64 -15.76
C ALA A 171 -16.33 -4.86 -16.08
N SER A 172 -16.20 -3.54 -16.24
CA SER A 172 -17.27 -2.69 -16.73
C SER A 172 -16.78 -1.73 -17.80
N LYS A 173 -17.70 -1.08 -18.52
CA LYS A 173 -17.37 0.00 -19.47
C LYS A 173 -16.71 1.23 -18.82
N GLU A 174 -16.57 1.25 -17.50
CA GLU A 174 -15.93 2.34 -16.77
C GLU A 174 -14.54 1.96 -16.23
N GLY A 175 -14.27 0.67 -16.02
CA GLY A 175 -13.02 0.22 -15.42
C GLY A 175 -12.97 -1.27 -15.15
N LEU A 176 -11.77 -1.72 -14.80
CA LEU A 176 -11.42 -3.07 -14.42
C LEU A 176 -11.22 -3.12 -12.90
N GLY A 177 -11.74 -4.15 -12.26
CA GLY A 177 -11.53 -4.37 -10.84
C GLY A 177 -11.30 -5.84 -10.54
N CYS A 178 -10.39 -6.12 -9.62
CA CYS A 178 -10.18 -7.45 -9.10
C CYS A 178 -9.87 -7.46 -7.61
N VAL A 179 -10.23 -8.56 -6.96
CA VAL A 179 -9.98 -8.79 -5.53
C VAL A 179 -9.26 -10.12 -5.37
N LEU A 180 -8.10 -10.09 -4.73
CA LEU A 180 -7.37 -11.28 -4.31
C LEU A 180 -7.86 -11.70 -2.92
N MET A 181 -8.41 -12.92 -2.84
CA MET A 181 -8.96 -13.47 -1.60
C MET A 181 -8.35 -14.83 -1.26
N ARG A 182 -8.34 -15.12 0.03
CA ARG A 182 -8.00 -16.45 0.57
C ARG A 182 -8.89 -16.76 1.76
N GLU A 183 -9.53 -17.94 1.75
CA GLU A 183 -10.36 -18.43 2.87
C GLU A 183 -11.39 -17.39 3.36
N GLY A 184 -12.00 -16.64 2.43
CA GLY A 184 -12.97 -15.59 2.74
C GLY A 184 -12.39 -14.25 3.23
N LYS A 185 -11.05 -14.13 3.31
CA LYS A 185 -10.34 -12.89 3.68
C LYS A 185 -9.75 -12.22 2.46
N VAL A 186 -9.71 -10.88 2.48
CA VAL A 186 -9.12 -10.09 1.41
C VAL A 186 -7.63 -9.88 1.66
N ILE A 187 -6.83 -10.09 0.62
CA ILE A 187 -5.38 -9.85 0.63
C ILE A 187 -5.07 -8.53 -0.07
N ALA A 188 -5.64 -8.33 -1.26
CA ALA A 188 -5.40 -7.13 -2.05
C ALA A 188 -6.59 -6.78 -2.93
N TYR A 189 -6.71 -5.49 -3.22
CA TYR A 189 -7.59 -4.94 -4.23
C TYR A 189 -6.73 -4.35 -5.34
N ALA A 190 -7.06 -4.64 -6.59
CA ALA A 190 -6.49 -3.96 -7.74
C ALA A 190 -7.63 -3.41 -8.59
N SER A 191 -7.46 -2.19 -9.08
CA SER A 191 -8.43 -1.58 -9.97
C SER A 191 -7.76 -0.56 -10.87
N ARG A 192 -8.19 -0.53 -12.13
CA ARG A 192 -7.66 0.40 -13.13
C ARG A 192 -8.77 0.89 -14.04
N ARG A 193 -8.65 2.13 -14.49
CA ARG A 193 -9.53 2.64 -15.55
C ARG A 193 -9.20 2.08 -16.92
N LEU A 194 -10.23 1.99 -17.75
CA LEU A 194 -10.04 1.70 -19.17
C LEU A 194 -9.20 2.79 -19.82
N ARG A 195 -8.21 2.35 -20.61
CA ARG A 195 -7.47 3.19 -21.54
C ARG A 195 -8.41 3.58 -22.68
N LYS A 196 -8.08 4.67 -23.37
CA LYS A 196 -8.92 5.21 -24.47
C LYS A 196 -9.29 4.18 -25.54
N HIS A 197 -8.40 3.23 -25.83
CA HIS A 197 -8.65 2.15 -26.80
C HIS A 197 -9.51 1.02 -26.23
N GLU A 198 -9.34 0.69 -24.94
CA GLU A 198 -10.11 -0.35 -24.24
C GLU A 198 -11.59 0.00 -24.10
N VAL A 199 -11.95 1.29 -24.13
CA VAL A 199 -13.36 1.75 -24.11
C VAL A 199 -14.19 1.17 -25.26
N ASN A 200 -13.55 0.88 -26.40
CA ASN A 200 -14.22 0.34 -27.57
C ASN A 200 -14.30 -1.19 -27.56
N TYR A 201 -13.73 -1.86 -26.55
CA TYR A 201 -13.74 -3.31 -26.48
C TYR A 201 -15.14 -3.84 -26.16
N PRO A 202 -15.54 -4.97 -26.76
CA PRO A 202 -16.74 -5.68 -26.34
C PRO A 202 -16.54 -6.24 -24.92
N THR A 203 -17.65 -6.54 -24.24
CA THR A 203 -17.61 -6.95 -22.82
C THR A 203 -16.72 -8.17 -22.57
N HIS A 204 -16.69 -9.15 -23.47
CA HIS A 204 -15.85 -10.34 -23.31
C HIS A 204 -14.35 -10.03 -23.37
N ASP A 205 -13.93 -9.07 -24.21
CA ASP A 205 -12.54 -8.62 -24.28
C ASP A 205 -12.16 -7.81 -23.05
N LEU A 206 -13.11 -7.07 -22.46
CA LEU A 206 -12.91 -6.36 -21.19
C LEU A 206 -12.71 -7.34 -20.03
N GLU A 207 -13.48 -8.44 -19.97
CA GLU A 207 -13.28 -9.49 -18.96
C GLU A 207 -11.89 -10.12 -19.10
N LEU A 208 -11.46 -10.43 -20.32
CA LEU A 208 -10.12 -10.96 -20.57
C LEU A 208 -9.02 -9.94 -20.18
N ALA A 209 -9.19 -8.67 -20.53
CA ALA A 209 -8.28 -7.59 -20.14
C ALA A 209 -8.19 -7.44 -18.61
N ASN A 210 -9.29 -7.69 -17.89
CA ASN A 210 -9.29 -7.68 -16.43
C ASN A 210 -8.47 -8.83 -15.84
N VAL A 211 -8.54 -10.03 -16.42
CA VAL A 211 -7.72 -11.17 -15.98
C VAL A 211 -6.24 -10.87 -16.17
N VAL A 212 -5.85 -10.30 -17.32
CA VAL A 212 -4.46 -9.89 -17.57
C VAL A 212 -4.01 -8.83 -16.58
N HIS A 213 -4.84 -7.79 -16.35
CA HIS A 213 -4.53 -6.75 -15.38
C HIS A 213 -4.40 -7.31 -13.96
N ALA A 214 -5.29 -8.20 -13.55
CA ALA A 214 -5.23 -8.84 -12.25
C ALA A 214 -3.94 -9.64 -12.08
N GLN A 215 -3.50 -10.35 -13.12
CA GLN A 215 -2.24 -11.06 -13.10
C GLN A 215 -1.05 -10.09 -12.95
N GLU A 216 -0.95 -9.07 -13.81
CA GLU A 216 0.17 -8.11 -13.79
C GLU A 216 0.28 -7.34 -12.45
N ASP A 217 -0.85 -6.84 -11.92
CA ASP A 217 -0.85 -6.04 -10.69
C ASP A 217 -0.63 -6.90 -9.44
N LEU A 218 -1.21 -8.11 -9.39
CA LEU A 218 -1.10 -8.98 -8.22
C LEU A 218 0.19 -9.80 -8.23
N GLU A 219 0.84 -10.01 -9.38
CA GLU A 219 2.14 -10.68 -9.49
C GLU A 219 3.20 -9.98 -8.63
N ALA A 220 3.10 -8.65 -8.44
CA ALA A 220 3.98 -7.89 -7.54
C ALA A 220 3.90 -8.33 -6.06
N LEU A 221 2.83 -9.04 -5.66
CA LEU A 221 2.68 -9.62 -4.33
C LEU A 221 3.33 -11.01 -4.21
N PHE A 222 3.68 -11.62 -5.33
CA PHE A 222 4.19 -12.99 -5.44
C PHE A 222 5.65 -13.05 -5.92
N VAL A 223 6.11 -12.07 -6.69
CA VAL A 223 7.45 -12.01 -7.27
C VAL A 223 8.36 -11.14 -6.40
N ARG A 224 8.96 -11.75 -5.38
CA ARG A 224 10.17 -11.25 -4.70
C ARG A 224 11.07 -12.43 -4.27
N GLU A 225 11.39 -13.29 -5.23
CA GLU A 225 12.58 -14.17 -5.15
C GLU A 225 13.79 -13.49 -5.80
#